data_AF-A0A013WS20-F1
#
_entry.id   AF-A0A013WS20-F1
#
_cell.length_a   1.000
_cell.length_b   1.000
_cell.length_c   1.000
_cell.angle_alpha   90.00
_cell.angle_beta   90.00
_cell.angle_gamma   90.00
#
_symmetry.space_group_name_H-M   'P 1'
#
loop_
_entity.id
_entity.type
_entity.pdbx_description
1 polymer ?
#
loop_
_entity_poly.entity_id
_entity_poly.type
_entity_poly.pdbx_seq_one_letter_code
_entity_poly.pdbx_strand_id
1 'polypeptide(L)'
;MSKDRPQDLRDIVDRIGQRPANPITRARQMVEQEVPVARRGPGWDRHWRELEAYLEVGVLWRDPAKPLPNNHSPEETETSLDKKRADPKTSP
;
A
#
# COMPACT_ATOMS: atom_id res chain seq x y z
N MET A 1 30.77 25.85 -20.38
CA MET A 1 30.35 25.21 -19.12
C MET A 1 29.03 24.50 -19.37
N SER A 2 29.05 23.19 -19.64
CA SER A 2 27.84 22.41 -19.94
C SER A 2 27.13 22.00 -18.67
N LYS A 3 26.13 22.80 -18.25
CA LYS A 3 25.03 22.34 -17.40
C LYS A 3 23.97 21.75 -18.33
N ASP A 4 23.25 20.72 -17.86
CA ASP A 4 22.19 20.01 -18.57
C ASP A 4 22.61 18.85 -19.49
N ARG A 5 23.35 17.87 -18.94
CA ARG A 5 23.09 16.48 -19.34
C ARG A 5 21.89 15.99 -18.52
N PRO A 6 20.80 15.49 -19.14
CA PRO A 6 19.75 14.84 -18.38
C PRO A 6 20.40 13.68 -17.62
N GLN A 7 20.25 13.67 -16.30
CA GLN A 7 20.70 12.55 -15.47
C GLN A 7 20.21 11.25 -16.11
N ASP A 8 21.10 10.27 -16.32
CA ASP A 8 20.68 8.99 -16.89
C ASP A 8 19.56 8.43 -15.99
N LEU A 9 18.46 7.98 -16.59
CA LEU A 9 17.32 7.46 -15.83
C LEU A 9 17.77 6.31 -14.91
N ARG A 10 18.80 5.56 -15.33
CA ARG A 10 19.46 4.54 -14.52
C ARG A 10 20.05 5.12 -13.24
N ASP A 11 20.77 6.24 -13.33
CA ASP A 11 21.33 6.93 -12.16
C ASP A 11 20.24 7.42 -11.20
N ILE A 12 19.07 7.80 -11.70
CA ILE A 12 17.93 8.23 -10.88
C ILE A 12 17.30 7.02 -10.18
N VAL A 13 17.05 5.93 -10.91
CA VAL A 13 16.47 4.69 -10.38
C VAL A 13 17.40 4.07 -9.35
N ASP A 14 18.70 3.97 -9.63
CA ASP A 14 19.69 3.45 -8.70
C ASP A 14 19.75 4.29 -7.42
N ARG A 15 19.72 5.62 -7.55
CA ARG A 15 19.69 6.52 -6.40
C ARG A 15 18.41 6.40 -5.58
N ILE A 16 17.27 6.08 -6.21
CA ILE A 16 16.02 5.79 -5.51
C ILE A 16 16.10 4.43 -4.81
N GLY A 17 16.68 3.42 -5.46
CA GLY A 17 16.87 2.07 -4.90
C GLY A 17 17.85 2.01 -3.73
N GLN A 18 18.81 2.95 -3.65
CA GLN A 18 19.77 3.07 -2.54
C GLN A 18 19.18 3.74 -1.29
N ARG A 19 17.98 4.33 -1.36
CA ARG A 19 17.34 4.96 -0.19
C ARG A 19 16.73 3.90 0.72
N PRO A 20 16.55 4.20 2.03
CA PRO A 20 15.77 3.35 2.90
C PRO A 20 14.43 3.03 2.22
N ALA A 21 14.17 1.74 2.02
CA ALA A 21 12.95 1.29 1.35
C ALA A 21 11.69 1.74 2.11
N ASN A 22 11.80 1.88 3.44
CA ASN A 22 10.77 2.45 4.27
C ASN A 22 10.80 4.00 4.18
N PRO A 23 9.78 4.64 3.55
CA PRO A 23 9.72 6.10 3.45
C PRO A 23 9.63 6.79 4.82
N ILE A 24 9.09 6.13 5.85
CA ILE A 24 9.00 6.66 7.21
C ILE A 24 10.39 6.75 7.83
N THR A 25 11.23 5.73 7.68
CA THR A 25 12.62 5.78 8.16
C THR A 25 13.40 6.92 7.51
N ARG A 26 13.16 7.18 6.21
CA ARG A 26 13.75 8.35 5.53
C ARG A 26 13.26 9.67 6.12
N ALA A 27 11.95 9.82 6.33
CA ALA A 27 11.38 11.02 6.94
C ALA A 27 11.94 11.25 8.35
N ARG A 28 12.02 10.19 9.16
CA ARG A 28 12.61 10.20 10.49
C ARG A 28 14.02 10.78 10.49
N GLN A 29 14.90 10.30 9.60
CA GLN A 29 16.27 10.80 9.50
C GLN A 29 16.36 12.30 9.19
N MET A 30 15.46 12.81 8.33
CA MET A 30 15.42 14.24 8.02
C MET A 30 14.97 15.05 9.25
N VAL A 31 13.91 14.61 9.93
CA VAL A 31 13.40 15.29 11.12
C VAL A 31 14.41 15.23 12.27
N GLU A 32 15.13 14.12 12.44
CA GLU A 32 16.14 13.98 13.50
C GLU A 32 17.33 14.92 13.32
N GLN A 33 17.63 15.38 12.09
CA GLN A 33 18.64 16.42 11.82
C GLN A 33 18.15 17.80 12.28
N GLU A 34 16.85 18.07 12.19
CA GLU A 34 16.25 19.35 12.58
C GLU A 34 15.87 19.39 14.07
N VAL A 35 15.49 18.24 14.64
CA VAL A 35 15.00 18.09 16.00
C VAL A 35 16.00 17.28 16.84
N PRO A 36 16.94 17.96 17.53
CA PRO A 36 17.90 17.30 18.40
C PRO A 36 17.19 16.66 19.60
N VAL A 37 17.86 15.69 20.24
CA VAL A 37 17.29 14.87 21.33
C VAL A 37 16.68 15.70 22.45
N ALA A 38 17.29 16.83 22.82
CA ALA A 38 16.79 17.73 23.86
C ALA A 38 15.40 18.35 23.56
N ARG A 39 14.96 18.34 22.30
CA ARG A 39 13.64 18.84 21.86
C ARG A 39 12.64 17.73 21.58
N ARG A 40 13.03 16.46 21.74
CA ARG A 40 12.16 15.32 21.49
C ARG A 40 11.30 15.09 22.73
N GLY A 41 9.98 15.08 22.52
CA GLY A 41 9.02 14.83 23.59
C GLY A 41 8.92 13.36 23.99
N PRO A 42 8.21 13.06 25.09
CA PRO A 42 7.89 11.68 25.47
C PRO A 42 7.20 10.95 24.32
N GLY A 43 7.60 9.71 24.05
CA GLY A 43 7.00 8.88 23.00
C GLY A 43 7.49 9.18 21.57
N TRP A 44 8.46 10.06 21.38
CA TRP A 44 9.06 10.36 20.07
C TRP A 44 9.48 9.09 19.30
N ASP A 45 10.32 8.27 19.93
CA ASP A 45 10.83 7.04 19.29
C ASP A 45 9.72 6.00 19.07
N ARG A 46 8.77 5.92 20.02
CA ARG A 46 7.63 5.00 19.93
C ARG A 46 6.75 5.35 18.72
N HIS A 47 6.45 6.64 18.53
CA HIS A 47 5.65 7.13 17.41
C HIS A 47 6.28 6.77 16.07
N TRP A 48 7.59 7.05 15.89
CA TRP A 48 8.29 6.69 14.67
C TRP A 48 8.29 5.18 14.40
N ARG A 49 8.52 4.36 15.42
CA ARG A 49 8.50 2.90 15.29
C ARG A 49 7.13 2.35 14.91
N GLU A 50 6.05 2.92 15.44
CA GLU A 50 4.69 2.53 15.05
C GLU A 50 4.41 2.81 13.57
N LEU A 51 4.83 3.98 13.08
CA LEU A 51 4.69 4.34 11.66
C LEU A 51 5.52 3.41 10.75
N GLU A 52 6.73 3.05 11.17
CA GLU A 52 7.57 2.10 10.43
C GLU A 52 6.90 0.73 10.33
N ALA A 53 6.31 0.23 11.43
CA ALA A 53 5.63 -1.06 11.49
C ALA A 53 4.37 -1.12 10.61
N TYR A 54 3.62 -0.01 10.48
CA TYR A 54 2.44 0.03 9.60
C TYR A 54 2.76 -0.15 8.12
N LEU A 55 4.01 0.04 7.69
CA LEU A 55 4.43 -0.24 6.32
C LEU A 55 5.02 -1.64 6.13
N GLU A 56 5.55 -2.26 7.19
CA GLU A 56 5.99 -3.66 7.15
C GLU A 56 4.82 -4.63 7.02
N VAL A 57 3.69 -4.31 7.67
CA VAL A 57 2.41 -4.96 7.37
C VAL A 57 1.98 -4.41 6.01
N GLY A 58 1.94 -5.23 4.97
CA GLY A 58 1.66 -4.78 3.59
C GLY A 58 0.31 -4.06 3.43
N VAL A 59 0.28 -2.76 3.72
CA VAL A 59 -0.90 -1.92 3.58
C VAL A 59 -1.05 -1.54 2.12
N LEU A 60 -2.07 -2.11 1.48
CA LEU A 60 -2.53 -1.70 0.15
C LEU A 60 -3.28 -0.38 0.28
N TRP A 61 -2.59 0.71 -0.02
CA TRP A 61 -3.23 2.01 -0.21
C TRP A 61 -4.05 1.96 -1.49
N ARG A 62 -5.38 1.92 -1.36
CA ARG A 62 -6.27 2.12 -2.51
C ARG A 62 -6.34 3.60 -2.83
N ASP A 63 -5.96 3.93 -4.05
CA ASP A 63 -6.35 5.20 -4.64
C ASP A 63 -7.84 5.11 -5.01
N PRO A 64 -8.74 5.90 -4.40
CA PRO A 64 -10.16 5.88 -4.75
C PRO A 64 -10.42 6.29 -6.21
N ALA A 65 -9.47 6.96 -6.87
CA ALA A 65 -9.59 7.42 -8.24
C ALA A 65 -9.14 6.38 -9.29
N LYS A 66 -8.57 5.23 -8.88
CA LYS A 66 -8.07 4.20 -9.81
C LYS A 66 -9.07 3.05 -9.94
N PRO A 67 -9.75 2.87 -11.09
CA PRO A 67 -10.55 1.68 -11.34
C PRO A 67 -9.64 0.44 -11.35
N LEU A 68 -10.10 -0.65 -10.74
CA LEU A 68 -9.43 -1.95 -10.83
C LEU A 68 -9.34 -2.38 -12.31
N PRO A 69 -8.22 -2.98 -12.76
CA PRO A 69 -8.22 -3.67 -14.04
C PRO A 69 -9.22 -4.83 -13.94
N ASN A 70 -10.29 -4.71 -14.71
CA ASN A 70 -11.41 -5.64 -14.71
C ASN A 70 -10.99 -6.93 -15.45
N ASN A 71 -10.20 -7.79 -14.81
CA ASN A 71 -9.87 -9.12 -15.34
C ASN A 71 -10.96 -10.14 -14.96
N HIS A 72 -12.22 -9.82 -15.25
CA HIS A 72 -13.28 -10.81 -15.32
C HIS A 72 -14.03 -10.61 -16.64
N SER A 73 -13.62 -11.42 -17.62
CA SER A 73 -14.41 -11.71 -18.81
C SER A 73 -15.71 -12.38 -18.37
N PRO A 74 -16.90 -11.84 -18.68
CA PRO A 74 -18.13 -12.54 -18.45
C PRO A 74 -18.42 -13.40 -19.70
N GLU A 75 -17.99 -14.65 -19.68
CA GLU A 75 -18.50 -15.63 -20.64
C GLU A 75 -19.52 -16.51 -19.91
N GLU A 76 -20.79 -16.15 -20.14
CA GLU A 76 -21.96 -17.00 -20.38
C GLU A 76 -22.03 -18.37 -19.64
N THR A 77 -23.11 -18.78 -18.99
CA THR A 77 -24.49 -18.90 -19.47
C THR A 77 -25.36 -19.44 -18.33
N GLU A 78 -26.57 -18.89 -18.24
CA GLU A 78 -27.84 -19.53 -17.88
C GLU A 78 -27.85 -20.89 -17.15
N THR A 79 -28.50 -20.95 -15.98
CA THR A 79 -29.66 -21.84 -15.83
C THR A 79 -30.68 -21.27 -14.85
N SER A 80 -31.75 -20.72 -15.44
CA SER A 80 -33.16 -20.99 -15.15
C SER A 80 -33.63 -21.12 -13.70
N LEU A 81 -34.52 -20.18 -13.34
CA LEU A 81 -35.55 -20.30 -12.32
C LEU A 81 -36.35 -21.63 -12.42
N ASP A 82 -36.93 -21.97 -11.27
CA ASP A 82 -38.14 -22.77 -11.07
C ASP A 82 -38.09 -24.30 -11.24
N LYS A 83 -38.00 -25.02 -10.10
CA LYS A 83 -38.84 -26.21 -9.85
C LYS A 83 -38.86 -26.62 -8.37
N LYS A 84 -40.07 -26.58 -7.79
CA LYS A 84 -40.61 -27.52 -6.79
C LYS A 84 -39.93 -27.53 -5.40
N ARG A 85 -40.45 -26.68 -4.50
CA ARG A 85 -40.48 -26.96 -3.06
C ARG A 85 -41.39 -28.18 -2.85
N ALA A 86 -40.78 -29.36 -2.67
CA ALA A 86 -41.51 -30.57 -2.33
C ALA A 86 -41.74 -30.62 -0.81
N ASP A 87 -43.01 -30.67 -0.40
CA ASP A 87 -43.41 -31.01 0.97
C ASP A 87 -42.95 -32.43 1.31
N PRO A 88 -42.27 -32.68 2.45
CA PRO A 88 -42.29 -33.99 3.05
C PRO A 88 -43.55 -34.13 3.91
N LYS A 89 -44.64 -34.63 3.31
CA LYS A 89 -45.62 -35.37 4.11
C LYS A 89 -45.00 -36.72 4.48
N THR A 90 -44.64 -36.89 5.74
CA THR A 90 -44.71 -38.20 6.40
C THR A 90 -45.09 -37.94 7.85
N SER A 91 -46.38 -38.15 8.12
CA SER A 91 -46.94 -38.30 9.47
C SER A 91 -46.64 -39.73 9.98
N PRO A 92 -46.78 -39.98 11.31
CA PRO A 92 -46.20 -41.12 12.04
C PRO A 92 -46.74 -42.50 11.67
#